data_AF-A0AAP7IRB0-F1
#
_entry.id   AF-A0AAP7IRB0-F1
#
_cell.length_a   1.000
_cell.length_b   1.000
_cell.length_c   1.000
_cell.angle_alpha   90.00
_cell.angle_beta   90.00
_cell.angle_gamma   90.00
#
_symmetry.space_group_name_H-M   'P 1'
#
loop_
_entity.id
_entity.type
_entity.pdbx_description
1 polymer ?
#
loop_
_entity_poly.entity_id
_entity_poly.type
_entity_poly.pdbx_seq_one_letter_code
_entity_poly.pdbx_strand_id
1 'polypeptide(L)' 'MSVYSGRLKDIMTKILNAAKTYRLSKDYLAGENIAAFEENVANAMITQGIV' A
#
# COMPACT_ATOMS: atom_id res chain seq x y z
N MET A 1 1.44 -22.10 -8.82
CA MET A 1 0.61 -21.81 -7.63
C MET A 1 1.31 -20.97 -6.55
N SER A 2 2.60 -21.19 -6.22
CA SER A 2 3.27 -20.50 -5.09
C SER A 2 3.57 -19.00 -5.30
N VAL A 3 3.71 -18.54 -6.55
CA VAL A 3 3.98 -17.12 -6.86
C VAL A 3 2.80 -16.23 -6.48
N TYR A 4 1.56 -16.71 -6.69
CA TYR A 4 0.35 -15.96 -6.35
C TYR A 4 0.15 -15.84 -4.84
N SER A 5 0.45 -16.89 -4.07
CA SER A 5 0.38 -16.83 -2.60
C SER A 5 1.42 -15.88 -2.00
N GLY A 6 2.62 -15.80 -2.62
CA GLY A 6 3.65 -14.83 -2.22
C GLY A 6 3.18 -13.39 -2.42
N ARG A 7 2.69 -13.07 -3.63
CA ARG A 7 2.19 -11.73 -3.95
C ARG A 7 0.99 -11.32 -3.08
N LEU A 8 0.06 -12.25 -2.82
CA LEU A 8 -1.08 -11.97 -1.94
C LEU A 8 -0.63 -11.64 -0.51
N LYS A 9 0.36 -12.38 0.01
CA LYS A 9 0.94 -12.15 1.34
C LYS A 9 1.62 -10.78 1.41
N ASP A 10 2.36 -10.39 0.38
CA ASP A 10 3.05 -9.09 0.33
C ASP A 10 2.04 -7.94 0.29
N ILE A 11 0.99 -8.05 -0.52
CA ILE A 11 -0.09 -7.06 -0.59
C ILE A 11 -0.78 -6.92 0.77
N MET A 12 -1.20 -8.03 1.40
CA MET A 12 -1.81 -7.98 2.74
C MET A 12 -0.89 -7.38 3.79
N THR A 13 0.42 -7.67 3.72
CA THR A 13 1.42 -7.12 4.64
C THR A 13 1.55 -5.61 4.49
N LYS A 14 1.56 -5.11 3.26
CA LYS A 14 1.60 -3.66 2.98
C LYS A 14 0.36 -2.93 3.49
N ILE A 15 -0.83 -3.47 3.21
CA ILE A 15 -2.11 -2.93 3.71
C ILE A 15 -2.13 -2.87 5.24
N LEU A 16 -1.71 -3.96 5.91
CA LEU A 16 -1.66 -4.03 7.37
C LEU A 16 -0.66 -3.03 7.96
N ASN A 17 0.50 -2.87 7.33
CA ASN A 17 1.51 -1.91 7.77
C ASN A 17 1.03 -0.47 7.61
N ALA A 18 0.37 -0.13 6.48
CA ALA A 18 -0.22 1.19 6.29
C ALA A 18 -1.28 1.49 7.37
N ALA A 19 -2.18 0.53 7.65
CA ALA A 19 -3.18 0.67 8.71
C ALA A 19 -2.55 0.91 10.10
N LYS A 20 -1.41 0.26 10.40
CA LYS A 20 -0.64 0.49 11.64
C LYS A 20 0.01 1.86 11.68
N THR A 21 0.73 2.24 10.62
CA THR A 21 1.43 3.54 10.51
C THR A 21 0.48 4.71 10.72
N TYR A 22 -0.70 4.62 10.10
CA TYR A 22 -1.71 5.68 10.13
C TYR A 22 -2.73 5.53 11.27
N ARG A 23 -2.52 4.58 12.21
CA ARG A 23 -3.38 4.34 13.38
C ARG A 23 -4.86 4.12 13.00
N LEU A 24 -5.10 3.52 11.83
CA LEU A 24 -6.43 3.30 11.25
C LEU A 24 -7.20 2.15 11.93
N SER A 25 -6.70 1.64 13.06
CA SER A 25 -7.24 0.47 13.74
C SER A 25 -7.38 -0.72 12.77
N LYS A 26 -8.62 -1.16 12.45
CA LYS A 26 -8.91 -2.24 11.49
C LYS A 26 -9.56 -1.72 10.21
N ASP A 27 -9.42 -0.43 9.91
CA ASP A 27 -9.88 0.12 8.64
C ASP A 27 -8.90 -0.25 7.52
N TYR A 28 -9.04 -1.49 7.05
CA TYR A 28 -8.22 -2.06 5.98
C TYR A 28 -8.48 -1.38 4.64
N LEU A 29 -9.66 -0.79 4.45
CA LEU A 29 -10.06 -0.11 3.22
C LEU A 29 -9.31 1.22 3.09
N ALA A 30 -9.22 1.98 4.19
CA ALA A 30 -8.35 3.14 4.27
C ALA A 30 -6.85 2.77 4.17
N GLY A 31 -6.43 1.70 4.83
CA GLY A 31 -5.05 1.19 4.75
C GLY A 31 -4.62 0.79 3.35
N GLU A 32 -5.51 0.14 2.58
CA GLU A 32 -5.26 -0.21 1.18
C GLU A 32 -5.15 1.04 0.30
N ASN A 33 -6.10 1.97 0.42
CA ASN A 33 -6.08 3.21 -0.35
C ASN A 33 -4.79 4.01 -0.15
N ILE A 34 -4.30 4.10 1.10
CA ILE A 34 -3.04 4.79 1.40
C ILE A 34 -1.85 4.02 0.83
N ALA A 35 -1.76 2.71 1.04
CA ALA A 35 -0.66 1.91 0.50
C ALA A 35 -0.57 1.99 -1.02
N ALA A 36 -1.71 1.88 -1.72
CA ALA A 36 -1.77 1.97 -3.17
C ALA A 36 -1.40 3.36 -3.68
N PHE A 37 -1.87 4.42 -3.00
CA PHE A 37 -1.58 5.80 -3.35
C PHE A 37 -0.11 6.15 -3.14
N GLU A 38 0.47 5.82 -1.98
CA GLU A 38 1.86 6.14 -1.67
C GLU A 38 2.86 5.37 -2.53
N GLU A 39 2.69 4.05 -2.63
CA GLU A 39 3.66 3.20 -3.31
C GLU A 39 3.73 3.49 -4.82
N ASN A 40 2.58 3.70 -5.45
CA ASN A 40 2.50 3.78 -6.91
C ASN A 40 2.32 5.21 -7.42
N VAL A 41 1.41 5.98 -6.84
CA VAL A 41 0.99 7.27 -7.41
C VAL A 41 1.87 8.40 -6.88
N ALA A 42 1.94 8.59 -5.57
CA ALA A 42 2.68 9.68 -4.95
C ALA A 42 4.18 9.59 -5.25
N ASN A 43 4.78 8.39 -5.10
CA ASN A 43 6.19 8.17 -5.43
C ASN A 43 6.48 8.46 -6.91
N ALA A 44 5.61 8.04 -7.84
CA ALA A 44 5.78 8.32 -9.26
C ALA A 44 5.67 9.82 -9.57
N MET A 45 4.69 10.51 -8.98
CA MET A 45 4.52 11.95 -9.14
C MET A 45 5.70 12.75 -8.58
N ILE A 46 6.20 12.38 -7.40
CA ILE A 46 7.40 13.01 -6.81
C ILE A 46 8.63 12.78 -7.70
N THR A 47 8.78 11.56 -8.22
CA THR A 47 9.92 11.19 -9.10
C THR A 47 9.86 11.92 -10.44
N GLN A 48 8.68 12.06 -11.03
CA GLN A 48 8.48 12.79 -12.28
C GLN A 48 8.63 14.31 -12.11
N GLY A 49 8.41 14.82 -10.90
CA GLY A 49 8.45 16.24 -10.61
C GLY A 49 7.20 16.98 -11.08
N ILE A 50 7.23 18.30 -11.04
CA ILE A 50 6.18 19.13 -11.63
C ILE A 50 6.42 19.15 -13.13
N VAL A 51 5.47 18.60 -13.89
CA VAL A 51 5.46 18.58 -15.36
C VAL A 51 4.55 19.68 -15.89
#